data_AF-A0A967MVD5-F1
#
_entry.id   AF-A0A967MVD5-F1
#
_cell.length_a   1.000
_cell.length_b   1.000
_cell.length_c   1.000
_cell.angle_alpha   90.00
_cell.angle_beta   90.00
_cell.angle_gamma   90.00
#
_symmetry.space_group_name_H-M   'P 1'
#
loop_
_entity.id
_entity.type
_entity.pdbx_description
1 polymer ?
#
loop_
_entity_poly.entity_id
_entity_poly.type
_entity_poly.pdbx_seq_one_letter_code
_entity_poly.pdbx_strand_id
1 'polypeptide(L)'
;ALALVALVLGALLIAAVAFRGGKVLSLTDPNSPWRLRGGNFRSAIAMTADRPWHGVGPGAFGEHYPQYRQTGDNETRHVHNLPLEMMAETGWPAGALLGGAFLFLFCAPLVAGARTRRDPAHGEAGDAERERD
;
A
#
# COMPACT_ATOMS: atom_id res chain seq x y z
N ALA A 1 20.80 -16.04 -15.98
CA ALA A 1 19.37 -16.41 -15.77
C ALA A 1 18.55 -15.26 -15.18
N LEU A 2 18.87 -14.75 -13.97
CA LEU A 2 18.12 -13.68 -13.29
C LEU A 2 17.90 -12.40 -14.13
N ALA A 3 18.93 -11.88 -14.80
CA ALA A 3 18.81 -10.67 -15.62
C ALA A 3 17.86 -10.87 -16.82
N LEU A 4 17.90 -12.04 -17.45
CA LEU A 4 17.01 -12.39 -18.57
C LEU A 4 15.55 -12.52 -18.08
N VAL A 5 15.35 -13.16 -16.92
CA VAL A 5 14.03 -13.27 -16.29
C VAL A 5 13.47 -11.88 -15.94
N ALA A 6 14.27 -11.00 -15.34
CA ALA A 6 13.86 -9.63 -15.02
C ALA A 6 13.50 -8.84 -16.29
N LEU A 7 14.27 -8.99 -17.37
CA LEU A 7 14.00 -8.34 -18.65
C LEU A 7 12.68 -8.82 -19.26
N VAL A 8 12.45 -10.13 -19.29
CA VAL A 8 11.21 -10.72 -19.82
C VAL A 8 10.01 -10.29 -18.99
N LEU A 9 10.10 -10.33 -17.66
CA LEU A 9 9.03 -9.86 -16.78
C LEU A 9 8.75 -8.37 -16.97
N GLY A 10 9.79 -7.54 -17.13
CA GLY A 10 9.65 -6.12 -17.41
C GLY A 10 8.96 -5.85 -18.75
N ALA A 11 9.37 -6.56 -19.81
CA ALA A 11 8.77 -6.44 -21.13
C ALA A 11 7.29 -6.88 -21.13
N LEU A 12 6.97 -7.99 -20.45
CA LEU A 12 5.60 -8.47 -20.28
C LEU A 12 4.74 -7.49 -19.48
N LEU A 13 5.30 -6.85 -18.44
CA LEU A 13 4.61 -5.82 -17.68
C LEU A 13 4.31 -4.58 -18.54
N ILE A 14 5.28 -4.10 -19.31
CA ILE A 14 5.10 -2.96 -20.22
C ILE A 14 4.03 -3.28 -21.27
N ALA A 15 4.11 -4.46 -21.89
CA ALA A 15 3.11 -4.92 -22.85
C ALA A 15 1.72 -5.00 -22.20
N ALA A 16 1.60 -5.59 -21.00
CA ALA A 16 0.34 -5.67 -20.28
C ALA A 16 -0.24 -4.28 -19.98
N VAL A 17 0.58 -3.30 -19.58
CA VAL A 17 0.15 -1.92 -19.35
C VAL A 17 -0.30 -1.25 -20.65
N ALA A 18 0.46 -1.43 -21.74
CA ALA A 18 0.12 -0.88 -23.06
C ALA A 18 -1.21 -1.46 -23.59
N PHE A 19 -1.43 -2.77 -23.43
CA PHE A 19 -2.66 -3.46 -23.85
C PHE A 19 -3.87 -3.11 -22.96
N ARG A 20 -3.68 -2.76 -21.69
CA ARG A 20 -4.78 -2.41 -20.77
C ARG A 20 -5.46 -1.07 -21.12
N GLY A 21 -4.82 -0.25 -21.97
CA GLY A 21 -5.31 1.06 -22.39
C GLY A 21 -4.98 2.17 -21.38
N GLY A 22 -4.76 3.40 -21.88
CA GLY A 22 -4.31 4.55 -21.08
C GLY A 22 -5.25 4.99 -19.94
N LYS A 23 -6.46 4.43 -19.85
CA LYS A 23 -7.44 4.72 -18.79
C LYS A 23 -6.97 4.36 -17.39
N VAL A 24 -6.13 3.33 -17.26
CA VAL A 24 -5.58 2.89 -15.96
C VAL A 24 -4.55 3.89 -15.41
N LEU A 25 -3.93 4.67 -16.30
CA LEU A 25 -2.95 5.70 -15.97
C LEU A 25 -3.57 7.10 -15.99
N SER A 26 -4.76 7.25 -16.58
CA SER A 26 -5.48 8.53 -16.60
C SER A 26 -5.97 8.88 -15.20
N LEU A 27 -5.63 10.07 -14.72
CA LEU A 27 -6.14 10.61 -13.46
C LEU A 27 -7.48 11.35 -13.63
N THR A 28 -7.83 11.70 -14.87
CA THR A 28 -8.99 12.52 -15.21
C THR A 28 -10.17 11.71 -15.75
N ASP A 29 -9.94 10.45 -16.16
CA ASP A 29 -11.01 9.57 -16.62
C ASP A 29 -11.99 9.28 -15.46
N PRO A 30 -13.31 9.52 -15.62
CA PRO A 30 -14.33 9.20 -14.62
C PRO A 30 -14.42 7.72 -14.25
N ASN A 31 -13.80 6.82 -15.00
CA ASN A 31 -13.73 5.40 -14.67
C ASN A 31 -12.30 4.95 -14.30
N SER A 32 -11.39 5.90 -14.09
CA SER A 32 -10.05 5.61 -13.61
C SER A 32 -10.09 4.94 -12.23
N PRO A 33 -9.37 3.82 -12.03
CA PRO A 33 -9.26 3.18 -10.72
C PRO A 33 -8.74 4.13 -9.63
N TRP A 34 -7.87 5.08 -9.99
CA TRP A 34 -7.32 6.04 -9.03
C TRP A 34 -8.35 7.07 -8.58
N ARG A 35 -9.17 7.57 -9.51
CA ARG A 35 -10.26 8.50 -9.20
C ARG A 35 -11.32 7.83 -8.32
N LEU A 36 -11.71 6.60 -8.65
CA LEU A 36 -12.68 5.83 -7.87
C LEU A 36 -12.18 5.55 -6.44
N ARG A 37 -10.92 5.13 -6.29
CA ARG A 37 -10.29 4.97 -4.96
C ARG A 37 -10.21 6.28 -4.17
N GLY A 38 -9.97 7.40 -4.83
CA GLY A 38 -10.03 8.72 -4.19
C GLY A 38 -11.39 8.98 -3.53
N GLY A 39 -12.49 8.57 -4.17
CA GLY A 39 -13.83 8.60 -3.57
C GLY A 39 -13.92 7.74 -2.31
N ASN A 40 -13.45 6.49 -2.39
CA ASN A 40 -13.44 5.58 -1.23
C ASN A 40 -12.63 6.14 -0.05
N PHE A 41 -11.49 6.75 -0.32
CA PHE A 41 -10.63 7.34 0.70
C PHE A 41 -11.30 8.53 1.37
N ARG A 42 -11.93 9.40 0.57
CA ARG A 42 -12.72 10.53 1.10
C ARG A 42 -13.84 10.03 2.01
N SER A 43 -14.58 9.00 1.61
CA SER A 43 -15.64 8.42 2.45
C SER A 43 -15.09 7.83 3.76
N ALA A 44 -13.96 7.13 3.72
CA ALA A 44 -13.32 6.60 4.93
C ALA A 44 -12.83 7.70 5.89
N ILE A 45 -12.27 8.79 5.35
CA ILE A 45 -11.89 9.97 6.14
C ILE A 45 -13.13 10.59 6.81
N ALA A 46 -14.23 10.73 6.06
CA ALA A 46 -15.48 11.28 6.60
C ALA A 46 -16.08 10.37 7.70
N MET A 47 -16.09 9.05 7.52
CA MET A 47 -16.51 8.10 8.57
C MET A 47 -15.65 8.23 9.83
N THR A 48 -14.34 8.34 9.67
CA THR A 48 -13.40 8.52 10.78
C THR A 48 -13.66 9.85 11.49
N ALA A 49 -13.93 10.92 10.74
CA ALA A 49 -14.23 12.24 11.31
C ALA A 49 -15.54 12.25 12.10
N ASP A 50 -16.56 11.54 11.65
CA ASP A 50 -17.84 11.42 12.35
C ASP A 50 -17.75 10.58 13.63
N ARG A 51 -16.90 9.54 13.64
CA ARG A 51 -16.72 8.62 14.77
C ARG A 51 -15.24 8.42 15.12
N PRO A 52 -14.55 9.47 15.61
CA PRO A 52 -13.08 9.47 15.73
C PRO A 52 -12.55 8.41 16.70
N TRP A 53 -13.31 8.06 17.74
CA TRP A 53 -12.80 7.20 18.80
C TRP A 53 -13.02 5.71 18.55
N HIS A 54 -14.16 5.33 17.96
CA HIS A 54 -14.57 3.93 17.83
C HIS A 54 -14.90 3.51 16.39
N GLY A 55 -14.91 4.46 15.45
CA GLY A 55 -15.28 4.20 14.06
C GLY A 55 -16.73 3.73 13.92
N VAL A 56 -17.03 3.15 12.76
CA VAL A 56 -18.35 2.59 12.44
C VAL A 56 -18.54 1.13 12.84
N GLY A 57 -17.49 0.47 13.36
CA GLY A 57 -17.47 -0.94 13.72
C GLY A 57 -16.57 -1.78 12.79
N PRO A 58 -15.86 -2.78 13.31
CA PRO A 58 -15.04 -3.69 12.50
C PRO A 58 -15.86 -4.41 11.42
N GLY A 59 -15.39 -4.37 10.17
CA GLY A 59 -16.07 -4.92 9.00
C GLY A 59 -17.30 -4.13 8.52
N ALA A 60 -17.63 -3.00 9.14
CA ALA A 60 -18.86 -2.24 8.86
C ALA A 60 -18.67 -1.16 7.78
N PHE A 61 -17.48 -0.98 7.21
CA PHE A 61 -17.25 0.07 6.19
C PHE A 61 -18.25 -0.04 5.03
N GLY A 62 -18.43 -1.24 4.47
CA GLY A 62 -19.33 -1.45 3.31
C GLY A 62 -20.81 -1.20 3.62
N GLU A 63 -21.23 -1.37 4.87
CA GLU A 63 -22.61 -1.09 5.30
C GLU A 63 -22.86 0.41 5.40
N HIS A 64 -21.89 1.17 5.90
CA HIS A 64 -21.99 2.62 6.05
C HIS A 64 -21.62 3.40 4.78
N TYR A 65 -20.84 2.82 3.87
CA TYR A 65 -20.35 3.49 2.66
C TYR A 65 -21.42 4.22 1.83
N PRO A 66 -22.64 3.66 1.62
CA PRO A 66 -23.70 4.35 0.90
C PRO A 66 -24.08 5.73 1.48
N GLN A 67 -23.87 5.96 2.78
CA GLN A 67 -24.16 7.24 3.44
C GLN A 67 -23.10 8.31 3.16
N TYR A 68 -21.88 7.90 2.78
CA TYR A 68 -20.71 8.77 2.61
C TYR A 68 -20.25 8.91 1.15
N ARG A 69 -20.75 8.08 0.24
CA ARG A 69 -20.40 8.14 -1.18
C ARG A 69 -21.10 9.31 -1.87
N GLN A 70 -20.43 9.92 -2.84
CA GLN A 70 -20.92 11.03 -3.64
C GLN A 70 -21.30 10.58 -5.05
N THR A 71 -22.06 11.41 -5.76
CA THR A 71 -22.39 11.18 -7.16
C THR A 71 -21.13 10.98 -8.00
N GLY A 72 -21.06 9.84 -8.70
CA GLY A 72 -19.91 9.48 -9.53
C GLY A 72 -18.84 8.62 -8.84
N ASP A 73 -18.96 8.37 -7.53
CA ASP A 73 -18.18 7.33 -6.86
C ASP A 73 -18.68 5.93 -7.28
N ASN A 74 -17.82 4.92 -7.17
CA ASN A 74 -18.21 3.53 -7.42
C ASN A 74 -19.02 2.96 -6.26
N GLU A 75 -19.59 1.77 -6.48
CA GLU A 75 -20.03 0.89 -5.39
C GLU A 75 -18.84 0.07 -4.90
N THR A 76 -18.67 -0.04 -3.58
CA THR A 76 -17.60 -0.85 -2.96
C THR A 76 -17.98 -1.28 -1.55
N ARG A 77 -17.34 -2.34 -1.07
CA ARG A 77 -17.37 -2.76 0.34
C ARG A 77 -16.07 -2.49 1.09
N HIS A 78 -15.04 -1.99 0.39
CA HIS A 78 -13.70 -1.79 0.93
C HIS A 78 -13.13 -0.45 0.47
N VAL A 79 -12.25 0.10 1.32
CA VAL A 79 -11.53 1.34 1.02
C VAL A 79 -10.46 1.07 -0.03
N HIS A 80 -9.93 -0.15 -0.09
CA HIS A 80 -8.69 -0.52 -0.82
C HIS A 80 -7.45 0.20 -0.29
N ASN A 81 -7.49 0.60 0.98
CA ASN A 81 -6.36 1.10 1.76
C ASN A 81 -6.57 0.62 3.20
N LEU A 82 -5.87 -0.46 3.56
CA LEU A 82 -6.13 -1.17 4.81
C LEU A 82 -5.95 -0.30 6.06
N PRO A 83 -4.87 0.50 6.22
CA PRO A 83 -4.78 1.45 7.33
C PRO A 83 -5.97 2.43 7.42
N LEU A 84 -6.43 2.93 6.27
CA LEU A 84 -7.54 3.88 6.24
C LEU A 84 -8.90 3.20 6.52
N GLU A 85 -9.07 1.95 6.09
CA GLU A 85 -10.23 1.10 6.45
C GLU A 85 -10.26 0.85 7.96
N MET A 86 -9.12 0.52 8.57
CA MET A 86 -9.00 0.36 10.03
C MET A 86 -9.38 1.64 10.77
N MET A 87 -8.98 2.82 10.27
CA MET A 87 -9.38 4.10 10.88
C MET A 87 -10.88 4.35 10.79
N ALA A 88 -11.51 4.08 9.65
CA ALA A 88 -12.95 4.25 9.48
C ALA A 88 -13.75 3.30 10.39
N GLU A 89 -13.29 2.06 10.52
CA GLU A 89 -14.00 1.00 11.25
C GLU A 89 -13.75 1.02 12.76
N THR A 90 -12.56 1.43 13.21
CA THR A 90 -12.17 1.35 14.64
C THR A 90 -11.87 2.70 15.27
N GLY A 91 -11.93 3.78 14.50
CA GLY A 91 -11.51 5.12 14.94
C GLY A 91 -10.01 5.35 14.75
N TRP A 92 -9.58 6.60 14.86
CA TRP A 92 -8.19 6.96 14.62
C TRP A 92 -7.19 6.38 15.63
N PRO A 93 -7.48 6.22 16.95
CA PRO A 93 -6.48 5.69 17.88
C PRO A 93 -6.18 4.21 17.61
N ALA A 94 -7.23 3.38 17.55
CA ALA A 94 -7.10 1.96 17.26
C ALA A 94 -6.65 1.74 15.80
N GLY A 95 -7.21 2.49 14.85
CA GLY A 95 -6.86 2.38 13.44
C GLY A 95 -5.41 2.77 13.15
N ALA A 96 -4.88 3.82 13.79
CA ALA A 96 -3.47 4.20 13.66
C ALA A 96 -2.53 3.13 14.24
N LEU A 97 -2.90 2.55 15.38
CA LEU A 97 -2.11 1.46 15.99
C LEU A 97 -2.08 0.22 15.08
N LEU A 98 -3.24 -0.24 14.62
CA LEU A 98 -3.36 -1.43 13.77
C LEU A 98 -2.73 -1.20 12.39
N GLY A 99 -3.01 -0.05 11.77
CA GLY A 99 -2.43 0.34 10.48
C GLY A 99 -0.91 0.51 10.58
N GLY A 100 -0.43 1.11 11.66
CA GLY A 100 1.01 1.25 11.95
C GLY A 100 1.69 -0.10 12.15
N ALA A 101 1.08 -1.01 12.91
CA ALA A 101 1.58 -2.38 13.09
C ALA A 101 1.65 -3.14 11.75
N PHE A 102 0.62 -3.03 10.91
CA PHE A 102 0.63 -3.59 9.56
C PHE A 102 1.81 -3.03 8.75
N LEU A 103 1.96 -1.71 8.67
CA LEU A 103 3.07 -1.11 7.92
C LEU A 103 4.43 -1.52 8.48
N PHE A 104 4.58 -1.58 9.80
CA PHE A 104 5.82 -2.02 10.44
C PHE A 104 6.16 -3.46 10.05
N LEU A 105 5.23 -4.40 10.21
CA LEU A 105 5.47 -5.82 9.93
C LEU A 105 5.83 -6.09 8.46
N PHE A 106 5.20 -5.37 7.53
CA PHE A 106 5.40 -5.61 6.10
C PHE A 106 6.54 -4.78 5.48
N CYS A 107 6.82 -3.58 6.00
CA CYS A 107 7.86 -2.70 5.43
C CYS A 107 9.19 -2.75 6.18
N ALA A 108 9.20 -3.02 7.50
CA ALA A 108 10.46 -3.05 8.26
C ALA A 108 11.48 -4.08 7.74
N PRO A 109 11.09 -5.31 7.30
CA PRO A 109 12.03 -6.27 6.73
C PRO A 109 12.68 -5.78 5.43
N LEU A 110 11.95 -5.02 4.61
CA LEU A 110 12.47 -4.47 3.36
C LEU A 110 13.56 -3.42 3.62
N VAL A 111 13.39 -2.61 4.66
CA VAL A 111 14.37 -1.60 5.07
C VAL A 111 15.57 -2.26 5.78
N ALA A 112 15.32 -3.23 6.66
CA ALA A 112 16.37 -3.95 7.38
C ALA A 112 17.25 -4.76 6.44
N GLY A 113 16.66 -5.49 5.48
CA GLY A 113 17.39 -6.26 4.48
C GLY A 113 18.20 -5.41 3.49
N ALA A 114 17.79 -4.17 3.25
CA ALA A 114 18.55 -3.20 2.46
C ALA A 114 19.77 -2.64 3.22
N ARG A 115 19.72 -2.63 4.56
CA ARG A 115 20.82 -2.15 5.42
C ARG A 115 21.90 -3.22 5.59
N THR A 116 21.54 -4.47 5.83
CA THR A 116 22.51 -5.56 6.02
C THR A 116 23.31 -5.89 4.76
N ARG A 117 22.76 -5.65 3.56
CA ARG A 117 23.49 -5.78 2.29
C ARG A 117 24.53 -4.68 2.03
N ARG A 118 24.54 -3.61 2.83
CA ARG A 118 25.45 -2.47 2.70
C ARG A 118 26.63 -2.49 3.66
N ASP A 119 26.78 -3.52 4.49
CA ASP A 119 27.99 -3.76 5.29
C ASP A 119 28.87 -4.87 4.68
N PRO A 120 29.80 -4.56 3.76
CA PRO A 120 30.89 -5.47 3.38
C PRO A 120 32.13 -5.35 4.28
N ALA A 121 32.13 -4.52 5.33
CA ALA A 121 33.37 -4.01 5.92
C ALA A 121 34.04 -4.86 7.02
N HIS A 122 33.70 -6.14 7.21
CA HIS A 122 34.35 -6.98 8.23
C HIS A 122 34.92 -8.32 7.73
N GLY A 123 34.92 -8.57 6.41
CA GLY A 123 35.50 -9.79 5.82
C GLY A 123 36.95 -9.63 5.36
N GLU A 124 37.35 -8.49 4.80
CA GLU A 124 38.66 -8.37 4.14
C GLU A 124 39.82 -8.01 5.08
N ALA A 125 39.53 -7.57 6.31
CA ALA A 125 40.58 -7.23 7.27
C ALA A 125 41.23 -8.48 7.90
N GLY A 126 40.52 -9.62 7.96
CA GLY A 126 41.05 -10.86 8.53
C GLY A 126 41.89 -11.69 7.55
N ASP A 127 41.58 -11.62 6.26
CA ASP A 127 42.29 -12.40 5.24
C ASP A 127 43.64 -11.74 4.86
N ALA A 128 43.72 -10.39 4.91
CA ALA A 128 44.95 -9.66 4.62
C ALA A 128 46.03 -9.76 5.72
N GLU A 129 45.68 -10.24 6.91
CA GLU A 129 46.61 -10.49 8.03
C GLU A 129 47.07 -11.95 8.07
N ARG A 130 46.27 -12.89 7.54
CA ARG A 130 46.60 -14.32 7.45
C ARG A 130 47.50 -14.70 6.27
N GLU A 131 47.67 -13.79 5.31
CA GLU A 131 48.58 -13.93 4.17
C GLU A 131 49.98 -13.32 4.44
N ARG A 132 50.19 -12.79 5.66
CA ARG A 132 51.47 -12.19 6.10
C ARG A 132 52.23 -13.01 7.15
N ASP A 133 51.75 -14.23 7.44
CA ASP A 133 52.38 -15.22 8.32
C ASP A 133 52.71 -16.51 7.53
#